data_AF-A0A2E3ZI04-F1
#
_entry.id   AF-A0A2E3ZI04-F1
#
_cell.length_a   1.000
_cell.length_b   1.000
_cell.length_c   1.000
_cell.angle_alpha   90.00
_cell.angle_beta   90.00
_cell.angle_gamma   90.00
#
_symmetry.space_group_name_H-M   'P 1'
#
loop_
_entity.id
_entity.type
_entity.pdbx_description
1 polymer ?
#
loop_
_entity_poly.entity_id
_entity_poly.type
_entity_poly.pdbx_seq_one_letter_code
_entity_poly.pdbx_strand_id
1 'polypeptide(L)'
;MDGQPKLPEAVLLTNLDNDVDIDTNSSIIQLLTHFKINMISLDWARGFSVRRLVYSLSVLYLFWMFAKHGVKALMVTEKYIPVVSVIFPTEFAPAVLIGVGLIDISIACMLLFRNQPWVLIYAGIYPFIPLSLTFIATGELELFGKFLIFSLSVTALFTAPVETNIIDSIFSSREYTHNRLLASVSVAILLILTSTLSVYAVANSSDGLEAGISVEEDDWRPYSVVAPIDTGINVYHERFILNETLPDWLLDGLGVTMWCNLTLEGTWQERYEADQESCWDIITSSDIVYFPGTRIIGTTPDDNTDIPILDDPADGHGTAVTGAVLDANPDAIIFFVEGFTDAAVLAAADQPLVDIITTSFGPIGSVPVPGIEDATRVAVVENHKVHTGASDNTPSPAVQDSTAGPPWSIGVSGYAEEEDDQKETMSGSYPDMAADWTQMLPNHDDTSGYHETSGTSFATPRTAGILSLVLTMLREDVEDMGSGASVERGGLLVNGTNLSISNSDLRDALNLSAWYPSFSTWDPSTGTLPISPVAPCTQVGWGVVNMSNVEPIHAHLAGIQNMPDRPADVVACMEANQAIREAYWGD
;
A
#
# COMPACT_ATOMS: atom_id res chain seq x y z
N MET A 1 -24.62 -42.31 -83.14
CA MET A 1 -23.55 -43.28 -82.83
C MET A 1 -22.31 -42.49 -82.51
N ASP A 2 -21.81 -42.74 -81.29
CA ASP A 2 -20.46 -42.52 -80.77
C ASP A 2 -19.78 -41.15 -80.73
N GLY A 3 -19.15 -40.92 -79.57
CA GLY A 3 -17.81 -40.35 -79.52
C GLY A 3 -17.68 -38.95 -78.92
N GLN A 4 -17.60 -38.87 -77.59
CA GLN A 4 -16.88 -37.79 -76.90
C GLN A 4 -15.44 -37.64 -77.44
N PRO A 5 -14.79 -36.45 -77.39
CA PRO A 5 -14.06 -36.06 -76.16
C PRO A 5 -13.81 -34.56 -75.88
N LYS A 6 -13.60 -34.30 -74.57
CA LYS A 6 -12.66 -33.39 -73.88
C LYS A 6 -12.70 -31.85 -74.06
N LEU A 7 -12.84 -31.19 -72.90
CA LEU A 7 -12.46 -29.82 -72.51
C LEU A 7 -10.96 -29.51 -72.79
N PRO A 8 -10.51 -28.23 -72.89
CA PRO A 8 -10.45 -27.32 -71.73
C PRO A 8 -10.57 -25.79 -71.97
N GLU A 9 -10.67 -25.11 -70.82
CA GLU A 9 -10.20 -23.77 -70.44
C GLU A 9 -10.91 -22.47 -70.86
N ALA A 10 -10.99 -21.61 -69.84
CA ALA A 10 -11.73 -20.36 -69.70
C ALA A 10 -11.03 -19.16 -70.35
N VAL A 11 -11.73 -18.02 -70.48
CA VAL A 11 -11.21 -16.64 -70.31
C VAL A 11 -12.34 -15.59 -70.47
N LEU A 12 -12.38 -14.69 -69.47
CA LEU A 12 -12.83 -13.28 -69.40
C LEU A 12 -14.19 -12.85 -69.98
N LEU A 13 -15.11 -12.36 -69.14
CA LEU A 13 -15.27 -10.96 -68.69
C LEU A 13 -15.73 -9.99 -69.79
N THR A 14 -16.95 -9.46 -69.63
CA THR A 14 -17.25 -8.05 -69.88
C THR A 14 -18.33 -7.58 -68.91
N ASN A 15 -17.92 -6.62 -68.07
CA ASN A 15 -18.73 -5.76 -67.22
C ASN A 15 -19.70 -4.89 -68.03
N LEU A 16 -20.65 -4.28 -67.32
CA LEU A 16 -21.17 -2.91 -67.41
C LEU A 16 -22.66 -2.98 -67.02
N ASP A 17 -22.97 -2.71 -65.77
CA ASP A 17 -23.20 -1.37 -65.19
C ASP A 17 -24.69 -1.09 -65.13
N ASN A 18 -25.20 -0.97 -63.91
CA ASN A 18 -26.19 0.04 -63.58
C ASN A 18 -25.93 0.47 -62.14
N ASP A 19 -25.53 1.74 -62.05
CA ASP A 19 -25.34 2.53 -60.85
C ASP A 19 -26.47 2.36 -59.83
N VAL A 20 -26.07 2.27 -58.56
CA VAL A 20 -26.89 2.72 -57.43
C VAL A 20 -26.09 3.80 -56.72
N ASP A 21 -26.68 4.99 -56.68
CA ASP A 21 -26.25 6.18 -55.95
C ASP A 21 -25.68 5.85 -54.57
N ILE A 22 -24.43 6.28 -54.33
CA ILE A 22 -23.84 6.31 -52.98
C ILE A 22 -24.21 7.66 -52.36
N ASP A 23 -25.23 7.62 -51.51
CA ASP A 23 -25.62 8.71 -50.63
C ASP A 23 -24.46 9.05 -49.68
N THR A 24 -23.85 10.23 -49.86
CA THR A 24 -22.58 10.64 -49.22
C THR A 24 -22.78 11.34 -47.88
N ASN A 25 -23.85 11.00 -47.15
CA ASN A 25 -24.08 11.45 -45.78
C ASN A 25 -24.46 10.27 -44.87
N SER A 26 -23.53 9.33 -44.68
CA SER A 26 -23.65 8.41 -43.55
C SER A 26 -23.42 9.21 -42.26
N SER A 27 -24.53 9.58 -41.60
CA SER A 27 -24.47 10.28 -40.32
C SER A 27 -23.72 9.42 -39.29
N ILE A 28 -22.97 10.05 -38.37
CA ILE A 28 -22.25 9.40 -37.26
C ILE A 28 -23.15 8.38 -36.52
N ILE A 29 -24.47 8.61 -36.51
CA ILE A 29 -25.47 7.72 -35.90
C ILE A 29 -25.56 6.37 -36.62
N GLN A 30 -25.40 6.31 -37.95
CA GLN A 30 -25.39 5.04 -38.68
C GLN A 30 -24.17 4.19 -38.30
N LEU A 31 -23.02 4.82 -38.05
CA LEU A 31 -21.79 4.16 -37.59
C LEU A 31 -22.00 3.48 -36.22
N LEU A 32 -22.81 4.09 -35.34
CA LEU A 32 -23.11 3.57 -34.00
C LEU A 32 -24.02 2.34 -34.01
N THR A 33 -24.69 2.06 -35.13
CA THR A 33 -25.59 0.91 -35.31
C THR A 33 -25.09 -0.13 -36.32
N HIS A 34 -23.87 0.06 -36.83
CA HIS A 34 -23.32 -0.62 -38.02
C HIS A 34 -23.27 -2.15 -37.91
N PHE A 35 -23.25 -2.71 -36.70
CA PHE A 35 -23.38 -4.15 -36.52
C PHE A 35 -24.22 -4.52 -35.29
N LYS A 36 -24.73 -5.76 -35.33
CA LYS A 36 -25.42 -6.41 -34.23
C LYS A 36 -24.95 -7.86 -34.15
N ILE A 37 -24.12 -8.15 -33.15
CA ILE A 37 -23.54 -9.48 -32.93
C ILE A 37 -24.26 -10.16 -31.77
N ASN A 38 -24.66 -11.42 -31.96
CA ASN A 38 -25.18 -12.29 -30.91
C ASN A 38 -24.21 -13.43 -30.66
N MET A 39 -23.43 -13.33 -29.59
CA MET A 39 -22.37 -14.28 -29.26
C MET A 39 -22.88 -15.64 -28.75
N ILE A 40 -24.16 -15.72 -28.37
CA ILE A 40 -24.79 -16.93 -27.84
C ILE A 40 -25.42 -17.78 -28.98
N SER A 41 -25.46 -17.24 -30.20
CA SER A 41 -26.01 -17.97 -31.36
C SER A 41 -25.16 -19.18 -31.76
N LEU A 42 -25.81 -20.27 -32.20
CA LEU A 42 -25.13 -21.47 -32.71
C LEU A 42 -24.23 -21.18 -33.92
N ASP A 43 -24.55 -20.15 -34.69
CA ASP A 43 -23.76 -19.72 -35.86
C ASP A 43 -22.46 -19.02 -35.46
N TRP A 44 -22.42 -18.38 -34.28
CA TRP A 44 -21.20 -17.80 -33.72
C TRP A 44 -20.19 -18.89 -33.33
N ALA A 45 -20.66 -19.96 -32.69
CA ALA A 45 -19.83 -21.07 -32.23
C ALA A 45 -19.25 -21.93 -33.36
N ARG A 46 -19.90 -21.96 -34.54
CA ARG A 46 -19.51 -22.83 -35.66
C ARG A 46 -18.38 -22.29 -36.56
N GLY A 47 -18.05 -21.00 -36.47
CA GLY A 47 -16.99 -20.40 -37.29
C GLY A 47 -15.85 -19.89 -36.42
N PHE A 48 -14.81 -20.70 -36.23
CA PHE A 48 -13.63 -20.33 -35.45
C PHE A 48 -12.66 -19.48 -36.28
N SER A 49 -12.24 -18.34 -35.73
CA SER A 49 -11.12 -17.54 -36.24
C SER A 49 -10.43 -16.84 -35.08
N VAL A 50 -9.12 -16.55 -35.22
CA VAL A 50 -8.35 -15.82 -34.20
C VAL A 50 -9.02 -14.47 -33.87
N ARG A 51 -9.54 -13.79 -34.90
CA ARG A 51 -10.29 -12.54 -34.74
C ARG A 51 -11.57 -12.71 -33.90
N ARG A 52 -12.35 -13.77 -34.12
CA ARG A 52 -13.54 -14.09 -33.32
C ARG A 52 -13.19 -14.49 -31.90
N LEU A 53 -12.06 -15.17 -31.70
CA LEU A 53 -11.56 -15.55 -30.37
C LEU A 53 -11.19 -14.29 -29.56
N VAL A 54 -10.38 -13.39 -30.12
CA VAL A 54 -9.99 -12.13 -29.46
C VAL A 54 -11.21 -11.29 -29.12
N TYR A 55 -12.13 -11.09 -30.09
CA TYR A 55 -13.38 -10.39 -29.83
C TYR A 55 -14.19 -11.04 -28.71
N SER A 56 -14.32 -12.37 -28.72
CA SER A 56 -15.12 -13.08 -27.73
C SER A 56 -14.53 -12.98 -26.33
N LEU A 57 -13.20 -13.07 -26.20
CA LEU A 57 -12.52 -12.91 -24.92
C LEU A 57 -12.66 -11.48 -24.38
N SER A 58 -12.48 -10.46 -25.23
CA SER A 58 -12.68 -9.06 -24.84
C SER A 58 -14.12 -8.81 -24.37
N VAL A 59 -15.12 -9.29 -25.10
CA VAL A 59 -16.53 -9.09 -24.73
C VAL A 59 -16.93 -9.89 -23.49
N LEU A 60 -16.42 -11.11 -23.31
CA LEU A 60 -16.68 -11.90 -22.10
C LEU A 60 -16.08 -11.26 -20.84
N TYR A 61 -14.89 -10.66 -20.96
CA TYR A 61 -14.30 -9.89 -19.87
C TYR A 61 -15.14 -8.65 -19.53
N LEU A 62 -15.55 -7.87 -20.55
CA LEU A 62 -16.44 -6.72 -20.34
C LEU A 62 -17.78 -7.14 -19.72
N PHE A 63 -18.39 -8.22 -20.20
CA PHE A 63 -19.60 -8.79 -19.63
C PHE A 63 -19.41 -9.11 -18.14
N TRP A 64 -18.34 -9.83 -17.79
CA TRP A 64 -18.06 -10.19 -16.41
C TRP A 64 -17.89 -8.96 -15.51
N MET A 65 -17.17 -7.95 -15.97
CA MET A 65 -16.96 -6.72 -15.21
C MET A 65 -18.25 -5.95 -14.96
N PHE A 66 -19.08 -5.77 -15.99
CA PHE A 66 -20.38 -5.09 -15.86
C PHE A 66 -21.39 -5.91 -15.03
N ALA A 67 -21.42 -7.23 -15.17
CA ALA A 67 -22.28 -8.10 -14.36
C ALA A 67 -21.87 -8.07 -12.88
N LYS A 68 -20.57 -8.21 -12.59
CA LYS A 68 -20.03 -8.14 -11.22
C LYS A 68 -20.30 -6.78 -10.59
N HIS A 69 -20.05 -5.69 -11.33
CA HIS A 69 -20.31 -4.33 -10.84
C HIS A 69 -21.81 -4.08 -10.61
N GLY A 70 -22.66 -4.45 -11.56
CA GLY A 70 -24.10 -4.27 -11.45
C GLY A 70 -24.72 -5.03 -10.28
N VAL A 71 -24.29 -6.26 -10.01
CA VAL A 71 -24.71 -7.03 -8.82
C VAL A 71 -24.27 -6.34 -7.53
N LYS A 72 -23.01 -5.87 -7.45
CA LYS A 72 -22.53 -5.15 -6.27
C LYS A 72 -23.31 -3.84 -6.03
N ALA A 73 -23.63 -3.09 -7.09
CA ALA A 73 -24.43 -1.87 -6.99
C ALA A 73 -25.87 -2.16 -6.54
N LEU A 74 -26.51 -3.23 -7.04
CA LEU A 74 -27.84 -3.67 -6.60
C LEU A 74 -27.88 -4.11 -5.14
N MET A 75 -26.76 -4.63 -4.61
CA MET A 75 -26.64 -5.00 -3.20
C MET A 75 -26.47 -3.78 -2.28
N VAL A 76 -26.38 -2.56 -2.83
CA VAL A 76 -26.22 -1.30 -2.08
C VAL A 76 -25.08 -1.42 -1.07
N THR A 77 -23.91 -1.89 -1.53
CA THR A 77 -22.76 -2.03 -0.64
C THR A 77 -22.31 -0.65 -0.16
N GLU A 78 -22.08 -0.51 1.15
CA GLU A 78 -21.76 0.76 1.81
C GLU A 78 -20.56 1.47 1.17
N LYS A 79 -19.60 0.71 0.61
CA LYS A 79 -18.45 1.23 -0.15
C LYS A 79 -18.78 2.21 -1.29
N TYR A 80 -19.95 2.11 -1.93
CA TYR A 80 -20.30 3.00 -3.05
C TYR A 80 -21.18 4.20 -2.65
N ILE A 81 -21.63 4.26 -1.40
CA ILE A 81 -22.45 5.37 -0.91
C ILE A 81 -21.69 6.70 -0.95
N PRO A 82 -20.41 6.78 -0.52
CA PRO A 82 -19.63 8.03 -0.61
C PRO A 82 -19.49 8.54 -2.05
N VAL A 83 -19.22 7.65 -3.01
CA VAL A 83 -19.02 8.00 -4.44
C VAL A 83 -20.28 8.59 -5.07
N VAL A 84 -21.46 8.04 -4.74
CA VAL A 84 -22.74 8.57 -5.25
C VAL A 84 -23.14 9.85 -4.52
N SER A 85 -22.74 9.99 -3.26
CA SER A 85 -23.06 11.16 -2.43
C SER A 85 -22.34 12.44 -2.87
N VAL A 86 -21.35 12.34 -3.77
CA VAL A 86 -20.70 13.48 -4.43
C VAL A 86 -21.69 14.32 -5.25
N ILE A 87 -22.67 13.66 -5.88
CA ILE A 87 -23.64 14.31 -6.79
C ILE A 87 -25.03 14.39 -6.18
N PHE A 88 -25.44 13.36 -5.44
CA PHE A 88 -26.80 13.21 -4.92
C PHE A 88 -26.80 13.24 -3.39
N PRO A 89 -27.85 13.74 -2.72
CA PRO A 89 -27.95 13.61 -1.27
C PRO A 89 -27.89 12.13 -0.85
N THR A 90 -27.22 11.84 0.26
CA THR A 90 -26.96 10.47 0.74
C THR A 90 -28.23 9.64 0.92
N GLU A 91 -29.36 10.27 1.25
CA GLU A 91 -30.69 9.65 1.36
C GLU A 91 -31.16 9.02 0.04
N PHE A 92 -30.69 9.52 -1.11
CA PHE A 92 -30.99 8.98 -2.44
C PHE A 92 -29.95 7.97 -2.94
N ALA A 93 -28.81 7.81 -2.27
CA ALA A 93 -27.73 6.94 -2.72
C ALA A 93 -28.18 5.48 -2.95
N PRO A 94 -29.01 4.86 -2.09
CA PRO A 94 -29.55 3.51 -2.35
C PRO A 94 -30.37 3.42 -3.64
N ALA A 95 -31.23 4.41 -3.91
CA ALA A 95 -32.07 4.43 -5.10
C ALA A 95 -31.24 4.62 -6.39
N VAL A 96 -30.21 5.46 -6.33
CA VAL A 96 -29.28 5.70 -7.44
C VAL A 96 -28.42 4.46 -7.70
N LEU A 97 -27.91 3.79 -6.66
CA LEU A 97 -27.13 2.55 -6.78
C LEU A 97 -27.96 1.41 -7.38
N ILE A 98 -29.25 1.31 -7.02
CA ILE A 98 -30.17 0.36 -7.66
C ILE A 98 -30.34 0.69 -9.15
N GLY A 99 -30.49 1.97 -9.51
CA GLY A 99 -30.58 2.41 -10.91
C GLY A 99 -29.31 2.07 -11.71
N VAL A 100 -28.14 2.34 -11.15
CA VAL A 100 -26.83 1.98 -11.71
C VAL A 100 -26.70 0.48 -11.91
N GLY A 101 -27.07 -0.32 -10.90
CA GLY A 101 -27.03 -1.77 -10.98
C GLY A 101 -27.92 -2.35 -12.09
N LEU A 102 -29.13 -1.81 -12.28
CA LEU A 102 -30.02 -2.20 -13.37
C LEU A 102 -29.46 -1.84 -14.75
N ILE A 103 -28.82 -0.68 -14.88
CA ILE A 103 -28.17 -0.25 -16.13
C ILE A 103 -27.00 -1.18 -16.46
N ASP A 104 -26.14 -1.48 -15.50
CA ASP A 104 -24.94 -2.30 -15.73
C ASP A 104 -25.27 -3.75 -16.08
N ILE A 105 -26.28 -4.34 -15.43
CA ILE A 105 -26.78 -5.67 -15.82
C ILE A 105 -27.40 -5.62 -17.22
N SER A 106 -28.10 -4.55 -17.57
CA SER A 106 -28.66 -4.39 -18.92
C SER A 106 -27.57 -4.30 -19.98
N ILE A 107 -26.49 -3.56 -19.73
CA ILE A 107 -25.32 -3.46 -20.61
C ILE A 107 -24.60 -4.80 -20.73
N ALA A 108 -24.40 -5.52 -19.60
CA ALA A 108 -23.85 -6.87 -19.62
C ALA A 108 -24.67 -7.81 -20.52
N CYS A 109 -26.00 -7.81 -20.38
CA CYS A 109 -26.87 -8.59 -21.27
C CYS A 109 -26.75 -8.14 -22.73
N MET A 110 -26.72 -6.83 -23.01
CA MET A 110 -26.57 -6.34 -24.39
C MET A 110 -25.22 -6.77 -25.01
N LEU A 111 -24.13 -6.80 -24.25
CA LEU A 111 -22.82 -7.27 -24.72
C LEU A 111 -22.84 -8.73 -25.22
N LEU A 112 -23.70 -9.59 -24.67
CA LEU A 112 -23.81 -10.99 -25.09
C LEU A 112 -24.87 -11.22 -26.19
N PHE A 113 -26.06 -10.62 -26.03
CA PHE A 113 -27.22 -10.90 -26.88
C PHE A 113 -27.37 -9.95 -28.06
N ARG A 114 -26.89 -8.71 -27.94
CA ARG A 114 -27.13 -7.63 -28.89
C ARG A 114 -25.95 -6.65 -28.87
N ASN A 115 -24.76 -7.17 -29.11
CA ASN A 115 -23.55 -6.36 -29.06
C ASN A 115 -23.50 -5.42 -30.27
N GLN A 116 -23.48 -4.12 -30.00
CA GLN A 116 -23.47 -3.05 -31.01
C GLN A 116 -22.35 -2.06 -30.68
N PRO A 117 -21.84 -1.29 -31.68
CA PRO A 117 -20.78 -0.32 -31.48
C PRO A 117 -21.00 0.63 -30.30
N TRP A 118 -22.22 1.17 -30.15
CA TRP A 118 -22.55 2.10 -29.05
C TRP A 118 -22.48 1.44 -27.66
N VAL A 119 -22.77 0.14 -27.56
CA VAL A 119 -22.68 -0.61 -26.29
C VAL A 119 -21.22 -0.74 -25.88
N LEU A 120 -20.31 -0.98 -26.83
CA LEU A 120 -18.87 -1.05 -26.59
C LEU A 120 -18.28 0.32 -26.26
N ILE A 121 -18.73 1.39 -26.94
CA ILE A 121 -18.32 2.76 -26.63
C ILE A 121 -18.77 3.14 -25.21
N TYR A 122 -20.03 2.85 -24.87
CA TYR A 122 -20.53 3.06 -23.52
C TYR A 122 -19.70 2.25 -22.51
N ALA A 123 -19.45 0.96 -22.77
CA ALA A 123 -18.66 0.10 -21.89
C ALA A 123 -17.23 0.60 -21.67
N GLY A 124 -16.62 1.24 -22.68
CA GLY A 124 -15.28 1.82 -22.59
C GLY A 124 -15.22 3.14 -21.84
N ILE A 125 -16.24 4.00 -21.98
CA ILE A 125 -16.26 5.34 -21.36
C ILE A 125 -16.80 5.30 -19.93
N TYR A 126 -17.80 4.46 -19.68
CA TYR A 126 -18.51 4.37 -18.41
C TYR A 126 -17.60 4.22 -17.17
N PRO A 127 -16.49 3.44 -17.19
CA PRO A 127 -15.63 3.29 -16.02
C PRO A 127 -14.93 4.59 -15.57
N PHE A 128 -14.80 5.58 -16.46
CA PHE A 128 -14.18 6.86 -16.15
C PHE A 128 -15.10 7.80 -15.38
N ILE A 129 -16.42 7.62 -15.44
CA ILE A 129 -17.38 8.41 -14.66
C ILE A 129 -17.17 8.20 -13.16
N PRO A 130 -17.22 6.97 -12.61
CA PRO A 130 -16.92 6.75 -11.20
C PRO A 130 -15.46 7.02 -10.87
N LEU A 131 -14.51 6.89 -11.81
CA LEU A 131 -13.12 7.28 -11.55
C LEU A 131 -13.01 8.79 -11.28
N SER A 132 -13.64 9.63 -12.11
CA SER A 132 -13.68 11.07 -11.88
C SER A 132 -14.42 11.43 -10.59
N LEU A 133 -15.49 10.69 -10.25
CA LEU A 133 -16.24 10.93 -9.01
C LEU A 133 -15.49 10.47 -7.76
N THR A 134 -14.79 9.33 -7.85
CA THR A 134 -13.89 8.86 -6.79
C THR A 134 -12.75 9.84 -6.60
N PHE A 135 -12.09 10.30 -7.67
CA PHE A 135 -11.05 11.33 -7.56
C PHE A 135 -11.57 12.63 -6.93
N ILE A 136 -12.77 13.09 -7.30
CA ILE A 136 -13.39 14.27 -6.67
C ILE A 136 -13.73 14.01 -5.19
N ALA A 137 -14.08 12.76 -4.83
CA ALA A 137 -14.46 12.39 -3.47
C ALA A 137 -13.26 12.11 -2.54
N THR A 138 -12.20 11.51 -3.07
CA THR A 138 -11.12 10.89 -2.29
C THR A 138 -9.72 11.33 -2.70
N GLY A 139 -9.56 12.10 -3.78
CA GLY A 139 -8.24 12.51 -4.30
C GLY A 139 -7.45 11.39 -4.99
N GLU A 140 -7.88 10.13 -4.87
CA GLU A 140 -7.19 8.97 -5.44
C GLU A 140 -7.56 8.68 -6.90
N LEU A 141 -6.59 8.24 -7.71
CA LEU A 141 -6.77 7.99 -9.14
C LEU A 141 -6.36 6.56 -9.55
N GLU A 142 -7.25 5.59 -9.38
CA GLU A 142 -7.03 4.20 -9.82
C GLU A 142 -7.20 4.02 -11.36
N LEU A 143 -6.15 4.29 -12.12
CA LEU A 143 -6.21 4.29 -13.59
C LEU A 143 -6.15 2.90 -14.25
N PHE A 144 -5.42 1.94 -13.67
CA PHE A 144 -5.02 0.73 -14.38
C PHE A 144 -6.20 -0.14 -14.84
N GLY A 145 -7.12 -0.46 -13.92
CA GLY A 145 -8.31 -1.27 -14.24
C GLY A 145 -9.27 -0.58 -15.22
N LYS A 146 -9.35 0.76 -15.16
CA LYS A 146 -10.22 1.57 -16.02
C LYS A 146 -9.66 1.68 -17.44
N PHE A 147 -8.34 1.86 -17.57
CA PHE A 147 -7.65 1.85 -18.86
C PHE A 147 -7.70 0.48 -19.53
N LEU A 148 -7.65 -0.61 -18.76
CA LEU A 148 -7.82 -1.97 -19.28
C LEU A 148 -9.22 -2.17 -19.88
N ILE A 149 -10.29 -1.73 -19.20
CA ILE A 149 -11.66 -1.82 -19.72
C ILE A 149 -11.83 -0.98 -20.99
N PHE A 150 -11.24 0.22 -21.03
CA PHE A 150 -11.23 1.07 -22.21
C PHE A 150 -10.51 0.40 -23.39
N SER A 151 -9.28 -0.08 -23.16
CA SER A 151 -8.45 -0.76 -24.16
C SER A 151 -9.14 -2.02 -24.71
N LEU A 152 -9.78 -2.82 -23.86
CA LEU A 152 -10.53 -4.01 -24.27
C LEU A 152 -11.81 -3.65 -25.04
N SER A 153 -12.49 -2.55 -24.70
CA SER A 153 -13.67 -2.07 -25.43
C SER A 153 -13.31 -1.56 -26.82
N VAL A 154 -12.20 -0.82 -26.93
CA VAL A 154 -11.63 -0.36 -28.20
C VAL A 154 -11.17 -1.55 -29.03
N THR A 155 -10.48 -2.52 -28.42
CA THR A 155 -10.04 -3.76 -29.08
C THR A 155 -11.23 -4.58 -29.59
N ALA A 156 -12.30 -4.73 -28.80
CA ALA A 156 -13.52 -5.41 -29.23
C ALA A 156 -14.18 -4.67 -30.41
N LEU A 157 -14.23 -3.33 -30.37
CA LEU A 157 -14.81 -2.53 -31.44
C LEU A 157 -14.06 -2.72 -32.78
N PHE A 158 -12.72 -2.79 -32.74
CA PHE A 158 -11.89 -2.97 -33.92
C PHE A 158 -11.80 -4.41 -34.43
N THR A 159 -11.91 -5.39 -33.52
CA THR A 159 -11.85 -6.82 -33.88
C THR A 159 -13.20 -7.42 -34.25
N ALA A 160 -14.30 -6.66 -34.15
CA ALA A 160 -15.66 -7.07 -34.53
C ALA A 160 -15.67 -7.77 -35.91
N PRO A 161 -16.05 -9.06 -36.00
CA PRO A 161 -15.94 -9.87 -37.22
C PRO A 161 -17.14 -9.66 -38.15
N VAL A 162 -17.22 -8.47 -38.74
CA VAL A 162 -18.27 -8.02 -39.68
C VAL A 162 -17.67 -7.77 -41.06
N GLU A 163 -18.48 -7.84 -42.12
CA GLU A 163 -18.03 -7.74 -43.54
C GLU A 163 -17.34 -6.40 -43.86
N THR A 164 -17.73 -5.31 -43.20
CA THR A 164 -17.02 -4.04 -43.20
C THR A 164 -16.87 -3.57 -41.76
N ASN A 165 -15.66 -3.66 -41.19
CA ASN A 165 -15.45 -3.14 -39.84
C ASN A 165 -15.30 -1.60 -39.88
N ILE A 166 -15.28 -0.96 -38.71
CA ILE A 166 -15.13 0.50 -38.62
C ILE A 166 -13.82 0.96 -39.28
N ILE A 167 -12.78 0.11 -39.31
CA ILE A 167 -11.56 0.35 -40.08
C ILE A 167 -11.90 0.36 -41.58
N ASP A 168 -12.54 -0.65 -42.15
CA ASP A 168 -12.89 -0.65 -43.58
C ASP A 168 -13.80 0.54 -43.96
N SER A 169 -14.69 0.96 -43.08
CA SER A 169 -15.56 2.14 -43.25
C SER A 169 -14.80 3.48 -43.19
N ILE A 170 -13.89 3.64 -42.22
CA ILE A 170 -13.06 4.85 -42.09
C ILE A 170 -12.01 4.91 -43.21
N PHE A 171 -11.39 3.77 -43.54
CA PHE A 171 -10.27 3.65 -44.46
C PHE A 171 -10.68 3.45 -45.93
N SER A 172 -11.97 3.21 -46.23
CA SER A 172 -12.50 3.25 -47.61
C SER A 172 -12.79 4.67 -48.10
N SER A 173 -12.81 5.67 -47.20
CA SER A 173 -12.98 7.07 -47.57
C SER A 173 -11.63 7.77 -47.83
N ARG A 174 -11.18 7.68 -49.10
CA ARG A 174 -10.05 8.37 -49.74
C ARG A 174 -8.64 7.82 -49.46
N GLU A 175 -7.87 7.73 -50.56
CA GLU A 175 -6.49 7.26 -50.62
C GLU A 175 -5.59 7.96 -49.58
N TYR A 176 -5.01 7.17 -48.68
CA TYR A 176 -4.12 7.65 -47.61
C TYR A 176 -2.67 7.22 -47.87
N THR A 177 -1.74 8.17 -47.81
CA THR A 177 -0.29 7.95 -47.86
C THR A 177 0.28 7.81 -46.44
N HIS A 178 1.35 7.03 -46.28
CA HIS A 178 1.99 6.70 -44.99
C HIS A 178 2.28 7.93 -44.10
N ASN A 179 2.61 9.07 -44.72
CA ASN A 179 2.87 10.34 -44.03
C ASN A 179 1.62 10.94 -43.37
N ARG A 180 0.41 10.70 -43.90
CA ARG A 180 -0.84 11.20 -43.31
C ARG A 180 -1.32 10.33 -42.15
N LEU A 181 -1.03 9.03 -42.16
CA LEU A 181 -1.32 8.12 -41.05
C LEU A 181 -0.48 8.51 -39.82
N LEU A 182 0.83 8.73 -40.04
CA LEU A 182 1.72 9.26 -39.01
C LEU A 182 1.23 10.62 -38.50
N ALA A 183 0.84 11.53 -39.37
CA ALA A 183 0.29 12.83 -38.97
C ALA A 183 -1.00 12.69 -38.13
N SER A 184 -1.93 11.80 -38.48
CA SER A 184 -3.17 11.60 -37.71
C SER A 184 -2.93 10.95 -36.34
N VAL A 185 -1.99 10.01 -36.25
CA VAL A 185 -1.60 9.39 -34.97
C VAL A 185 -0.86 10.40 -34.10
N SER A 186 0.03 11.21 -34.67
CA SER A 186 0.69 12.30 -33.96
C SER A 186 -0.30 13.35 -33.45
N VAL A 187 -1.33 13.70 -34.24
CA VAL A 187 -2.38 14.63 -33.79
C VAL A 187 -3.24 14.03 -32.69
N ALA A 188 -3.58 12.73 -32.75
CA ALA A 188 -4.33 12.06 -31.69
C ALA A 188 -3.54 11.98 -30.38
N ILE A 189 -2.25 11.64 -30.46
CA ILE A 189 -1.33 11.64 -29.30
C ILE A 189 -1.16 13.06 -28.76
N LEU A 190 -1.03 14.06 -29.63
CA LEU A 190 -0.92 15.46 -29.23
C LEU A 190 -2.20 15.96 -28.55
N LEU A 191 -3.38 15.57 -29.06
CA LEU A 191 -4.66 15.92 -28.44
C LEU A 191 -4.82 15.29 -27.05
N ILE A 192 -4.43 14.02 -26.90
CA ILE A 192 -4.42 13.33 -25.60
C ILE A 192 -3.47 14.03 -24.64
N LEU A 193 -2.23 14.30 -25.07
CA LEU A 193 -1.23 15.02 -24.27
C LEU A 193 -1.66 16.45 -23.90
N THR A 194 -2.28 17.19 -24.82
CA THR A 194 -2.78 18.53 -24.53
C THR A 194 -3.97 18.51 -23.59
N SER A 195 -4.82 17.47 -23.64
CA SER A 195 -5.94 17.31 -22.70
C SER A 195 -5.47 16.95 -21.29
N THR A 196 -4.42 16.13 -21.16
CA THR A 196 -3.82 15.81 -19.86
C THR A 196 -3.04 16.99 -19.30
N LEU A 197 -2.34 17.75 -20.15
CA LEU A 197 -1.57 18.92 -19.73
C LEU A 197 -2.47 20.12 -19.37
N SER A 198 -3.63 20.26 -20.01
CA SER A 198 -4.60 21.31 -19.64
C SER A 198 -5.34 21.00 -18.33
N VAL A 199 -5.58 19.73 -18.01
CA VAL A 199 -6.07 19.33 -16.67
C VAL A 199 -5.01 19.56 -15.59
N TYR A 200 -3.73 19.24 -15.89
CA TYR A 200 -2.61 19.52 -14.98
C TYR A 200 -2.36 21.03 -14.76
N ALA A 201 -2.42 21.83 -15.83
CA ALA A 201 -2.23 23.28 -15.74
C ALA A 201 -3.39 24.01 -15.03
N VAL A 202 -4.62 23.50 -15.14
CA VAL A 202 -5.77 24.03 -14.39
C VAL A 202 -5.73 23.62 -12.92
N ALA A 203 -5.16 22.45 -12.59
CA ALA A 203 -4.91 22.03 -11.21
C ALA A 203 -3.83 22.90 -10.52
N ASN A 204 -2.85 23.41 -11.27
CA ASN A 204 -1.70 24.16 -10.73
C ASN A 204 -1.74 25.69 -10.97
N SER A 205 -2.82 26.28 -11.49
CA SER A 205 -2.87 27.73 -11.71
C SER A 205 -3.38 28.49 -10.48
N SER A 206 -2.50 28.77 -9.52
CA SER A 206 -2.67 29.81 -8.51
C SER A 206 -1.87 31.06 -8.92
N ASP A 207 -2.53 31.98 -9.63
CA ASP A 207 -1.93 33.27 -9.96
C ASP A 207 -2.09 34.24 -8.77
N GLY A 208 -0.97 34.61 -8.16
CA GLY A 208 -0.88 35.61 -7.09
C GLY A 208 0.57 35.99 -6.78
N LEU A 209 1.13 36.92 -7.57
CA LEU A 209 2.44 37.57 -7.35
C LEU A 209 2.54 38.26 -5.96
N GLU A 210 3.64 38.01 -5.24
CA GLU A 210 4.71 39.01 -5.03
C GLU A 210 5.99 38.35 -4.48
N ALA A 211 7.13 38.77 -5.02
CA ALA A 211 8.44 38.16 -4.80
C ALA A 211 9.05 38.52 -3.44
N GLY A 212 9.52 37.50 -2.72
CA GLY A 212 10.53 37.58 -1.68
C GLY A 212 11.52 36.44 -1.91
N ILE A 213 12.79 36.77 -2.14
CA ILE A 213 13.87 35.80 -2.34
C ILE A 213 14.08 35.05 -1.01
N SER A 214 13.86 33.73 -1.01
CA SER A 214 14.38 32.81 0.01
C SER A 214 14.90 31.54 -0.67
N VAL A 215 15.92 30.97 -0.04
CA VAL A 215 16.80 29.87 -0.47
C VAL A 215 16.00 28.68 -1.00
N GLU A 216 16.52 27.97 -2.02
CA GLU A 216 16.01 26.66 -2.45
C GLU A 216 15.87 25.76 -1.21
N GLU A 217 14.64 25.57 -0.71
CA GLU A 217 14.30 24.42 0.10
C GLU A 217 14.39 23.22 -0.85
N ASP A 218 15.26 22.26 -0.53
CA ASP A 218 15.23 20.96 -1.18
C ASP A 218 13.78 20.43 -1.07
N ASP A 219 13.12 20.20 -2.22
CA ASP A 219 11.82 19.53 -2.37
C ASP A 219 11.93 18.05 -1.90
N TRP A 220 12.43 17.81 -0.69
CA TRP A 220 12.33 16.50 -0.07
C TRP A 220 10.87 16.26 0.32
N ARG A 221 10.51 15.01 0.58
CA ARG A 221 9.15 14.67 1.04
C ARG A 221 9.12 14.56 2.57
N PRO A 222 7.95 14.74 3.20
CA PRO A 222 7.71 14.30 4.57
C PRO A 222 8.10 12.84 4.76
N TYR A 223 8.66 12.51 5.92
CA TYR A 223 9.17 11.17 6.23
C TYR A 223 9.03 10.88 7.72
N SER A 224 9.29 9.63 8.08
CA SER A 224 9.42 9.19 9.47
C SER A 224 10.69 8.37 9.64
N VAL A 225 11.30 8.44 10.82
CA VAL A 225 12.50 7.67 11.17
C VAL A 225 12.15 6.67 12.26
N VAL A 226 12.29 5.40 11.95
CA VAL A 226 12.08 4.30 12.90
C VAL A 226 13.43 3.70 13.26
N ALA A 227 13.62 3.41 14.55
CA ALA A 227 14.82 2.75 15.07
C ALA A 227 14.50 1.35 15.59
N PRO A 228 14.61 0.32 14.75
CA PRO A 228 14.70 -1.06 15.21
C PRO A 228 16.01 -1.28 15.96
N ILE A 229 15.91 -1.94 17.11
CA ILE A 229 17.03 -2.33 17.94
C ILE A 229 17.10 -3.86 17.99
N ASP A 230 18.13 -4.47 17.41
CA ASP A 230 18.17 -5.91 17.21
C ASP A 230 19.58 -6.47 16.89
N THR A 231 19.69 -7.74 16.46
CA THR A 231 20.95 -8.50 16.24
C THR A 231 21.87 -7.94 15.17
N GLY A 232 21.31 -7.30 14.15
CA GLY A 232 22.00 -6.86 12.95
C GLY A 232 21.02 -6.77 11.78
N ILE A 233 21.49 -6.29 10.62
CA ILE A 233 20.65 -6.12 9.44
C ILE A 233 21.40 -6.42 8.15
N ASN A 234 20.77 -7.21 7.28
CA ASN A 234 21.27 -7.48 5.94
C ASN A 234 20.98 -6.29 4.99
N VAL A 235 21.84 -5.28 5.01
CA VAL A 235 21.73 -4.07 4.17
C VAL A 235 21.77 -4.35 2.66
N TYR A 236 22.20 -5.53 2.24
CA TYR A 236 22.24 -5.94 0.83
C TYR A 236 20.89 -6.40 0.28
N HIS A 237 19.93 -6.68 1.15
CA HIS A 237 18.63 -7.20 0.73
C HIS A 237 17.86 -6.16 -0.08
N GLU A 238 17.26 -6.58 -1.19
CA GLU A 238 16.55 -5.67 -2.12
C GLU A 238 15.43 -4.86 -1.45
N ARG A 239 14.86 -5.39 -0.37
CA ARG A 239 13.82 -4.75 0.45
C ARG A 239 14.28 -3.40 1.02
N PHE A 240 15.57 -3.21 1.28
CA PHE A 240 16.11 -2.00 1.90
C PHE A 240 16.70 -1.01 0.88
N ILE A 241 16.84 -1.43 -0.37
CA ILE A 241 17.38 -0.60 -1.45
C ILE A 241 16.45 0.58 -1.71
N LEU A 242 17.06 1.73 -1.97
CA LEU A 242 16.42 3.00 -2.24
C LEU A 242 16.97 3.55 -3.57
N ASN A 243 16.08 3.97 -4.48
CA ASN A 243 16.45 4.49 -5.80
C ASN A 243 16.91 5.97 -5.78
N GLU A 244 17.22 6.49 -4.60
CA GLU A 244 17.64 7.86 -4.34
C GLU A 244 18.66 7.85 -3.20
N THR A 245 19.37 8.96 -3.05
CA THR A 245 20.28 9.18 -1.92
C THR A 245 19.57 10.06 -0.90
N LEU A 246 19.75 9.75 0.38
CA LEU A 246 19.20 10.58 1.46
C LEU A 246 19.89 11.96 1.47
N PRO A 247 19.16 13.06 1.71
CA PRO A 247 19.74 14.40 1.70
C PRO A 247 20.84 14.60 2.76
N ASP A 248 21.86 15.41 2.44
CA ASP A 248 22.99 15.67 3.36
C ASP A 248 22.52 16.22 4.71
N TRP A 249 21.53 17.12 4.74
CA TRP A 249 21.01 17.70 5.99
C TRP A 249 20.37 16.65 6.90
N LEU A 250 19.79 15.58 6.34
CA LEU A 250 19.20 14.48 7.09
C LEU A 250 20.31 13.60 7.69
N LEU A 251 21.34 13.30 6.89
CA LEU A 251 22.50 12.52 7.32
C LEU A 251 23.29 13.25 8.41
N ASP A 252 23.48 14.57 8.26
CA ASP A 252 24.09 15.43 9.27
C ASP A 252 23.24 15.48 10.54
N GLY A 253 21.91 15.54 10.41
CA GLY A 253 20.97 15.52 11.54
C GLY A 253 20.96 14.22 12.32
N LEU A 254 21.24 13.08 11.66
CA LEU A 254 21.47 11.78 12.29
C LEU A 254 22.91 11.56 12.75
N GLY A 255 23.79 12.54 12.54
CA GLY A 255 25.19 12.48 12.98
C GLY A 255 26.02 11.44 12.25
N VAL A 256 25.73 11.13 10.99
CA VAL A 256 26.49 10.16 10.19
C VAL A 256 27.98 10.53 10.18
N THR A 257 28.82 9.57 10.59
CA THR A 257 30.28 9.73 10.64
C THR A 257 31.00 8.97 9.53
N MET A 258 30.30 8.01 8.91
CA MET A 258 30.89 7.04 8.00
C MET A 258 29.95 6.67 6.85
N TRP A 259 30.52 6.38 5.68
CA TRP A 259 29.79 5.97 4.48
C TRP A 259 30.36 4.66 3.95
N CYS A 260 29.50 3.66 3.81
CA CYS A 260 29.84 2.36 3.25
C CYS A 260 29.19 2.18 1.88
N ASN A 261 29.96 2.33 0.81
CA ASN A 261 29.48 2.09 -0.55
C ASN A 261 29.38 0.59 -0.82
N LEU A 262 28.16 0.06 -0.79
CA LEU A 262 27.91 -1.38 -0.93
C LEU A 262 28.07 -1.87 -2.37
N THR A 263 28.59 -3.09 -2.51
CA THR A 263 28.56 -3.83 -3.77
C THR A 263 27.14 -4.35 -4.03
N LEU A 264 26.62 -4.07 -5.24
CA LEU A 264 25.24 -4.41 -5.64
C LEU A 264 25.13 -5.59 -6.62
N GLU A 265 26.27 -6.14 -7.05
CA GLU A 265 26.31 -7.28 -7.97
C GLU A 265 26.86 -8.53 -7.28
N GLY A 266 26.40 -9.71 -7.71
CA GLY A 266 26.78 -10.99 -7.10
C GLY A 266 25.83 -11.46 -6.02
N THR A 267 26.14 -12.64 -5.48
CA THR A 267 25.49 -13.27 -4.32
C THR A 267 25.77 -12.50 -3.03
N TRP A 268 25.01 -12.77 -1.97
CA TRP A 268 25.23 -12.18 -0.65
C TRP A 268 26.68 -12.31 -0.19
N GLN A 269 27.25 -13.52 -0.26
CA GLN A 269 28.62 -13.80 0.15
C GLN A 269 29.65 -13.01 -0.69
N GLU A 270 29.46 -12.93 -2.01
CA GLU A 270 30.36 -12.19 -2.90
C GLU A 270 30.34 -10.69 -2.60
N ARG A 271 29.17 -10.13 -2.24
CA ARG A 271 29.04 -8.72 -1.86
C ARG A 271 29.71 -8.44 -0.51
N TYR A 272 29.45 -9.28 0.48
CA TYR A 272 30.10 -9.20 1.79
C TYR A 272 31.63 -9.24 1.68
N GLU A 273 32.18 -10.21 0.95
CA GLU A 273 33.62 -10.34 0.74
C GLU A 273 34.23 -9.15 -0.01
N ALA A 274 33.49 -8.55 -0.94
CA ALA A 274 33.95 -7.38 -1.69
C ALA A 274 34.02 -6.10 -0.82
N ASP A 275 33.12 -5.98 0.15
CA ASP A 275 33.00 -4.79 1.00
C ASP A 275 33.71 -4.95 2.36
N GLN A 276 34.21 -6.14 2.68
CA GLN A 276 34.80 -6.48 3.98
C GLN A 276 35.89 -5.49 4.41
N GLU A 277 36.96 -5.33 3.63
CA GLU A 277 38.09 -4.46 4.00
C GLU A 277 37.74 -2.96 3.95
N SER A 278 36.74 -2.58 3.14
CA SER A 278 36.41 -1.18 2.85
C SER A 278 35.26 -0.62 3.70
N CYS A 279 34.46 -1.49 4.30
CA CYS A 279 33.33 -1.16 5.16
C CYS A 279 33.38 -1.94 6.48
N TRP A 280 33.20 -3.27 6.44
CA TRP A 280 32.89 -4.05 7.64
C TRP A 280 34.05 -4.12 8.65
N ASP A 281 35.29 -4.28 8.19
CA ASP A 281 36.48 -4.42 9.05
C ASP A 281 36.91 -3.11 9.74
N ILE A 282 36.29 -1.97 9.39
CA ILE A 282 36.71 -0.64 9.86
C ILE A 282 35.65 0.10 10.67
N ILE A 283 34.42 -0.42 10.76
CA ILE A 283 33.36 0.14 11.61
C ILE A 283 33.74 -0.03 13.08
N THR A 284 33.53 1.01 13.87
CA THR A 284 33.73 1.00 15.33
C THR A 284 32.45 1.38 16.07
N SER A 285 32.42 1.18 17.38
CA SER A 285 31.24 1.50 18.20
C SER A 285 30.92 2.99 18.33
N SER A 286 31.79 3.87 17.82
CA SER A 286 31.54 5.30 17.72
C SER A 286 30.95 5.73 16.37
N ASP A 287 30.83 4.81 15.42
CA ASP A 287 30.40 5.15 14.06
C ASP A 287 28.88 5.10 13.90
N ILE A 288 28.38 6.08 13.15
CA ILE A 288 27.04 6.09 12.58
C ILE A 288 27.22 6.00 11.07
N VAL A 289 26.84 4.85 10.51
CA VAL A 289 27.19 4.43 9.16
C VAL A 289 25.98 4.62 8.25
N TYR A 290 26.13 5.41 7.20
CA TYR A 290 25.17 5.43 6.10
C TYR A 290 25.60 4.44 5.01
N PHE A 291 24.63 3.72 4.47
CA PHE A 291 24.81 2.82 3.32
C PHE A 291 24.14 3.45 2.09
N PRO A 292 24.89 4.17 1.22
CA PRO A 292 24.31 4.88 0.09
C PRO A 292 23.54 3.96 -0.87
N GLY A 293 22.40 4.44 -1.37
CA GLY A 293 21.47 3.63 -2.17
C GLY A 293 20.58 2.71 -1.34
N THR A 294 20.57 2.87 -0.01
CA THR A 294 19.61 2.26 0.90
C THR A 294 18.95 3.33 1.76
N ARG A 295 17.92 2.93 2.50
CA ARG A 295 17.26 3.73 3.54
C ARG A 295 17.86 3.54 4.94
N ILE A 296 18.97 2.80 5.04
CA ILE A 296 19.54 2.35 6.31
C ILE A 296 20.67 3.28 6.74
N ILE A 297 20.54 3.78 7.97
CA ILE A 297 21.64 4.32 8.77
C ILE A 297 21.81 3.36 9.94
N GLY A 298 23.01 2.84 10.15
CA GLY A 298 23.30 1.83 11.18
C GLY A 298 24.28 2.33 12.23
N THR A 299 24.17 1.82 13.46
CA THR A 299 25.18 2.00 14.51
C THR A 299 25.22 0.78 15.42
N THR A 300 26.37 0.54 16.06
CA THR A 300 26.55 -0.53 17.04
C THR A 300 27.22 0.04 18.30
N PRO A 301 26.47 0.49 19.29
CA PRO A 301 27.06 1.14 20.48
C PRO A 301 27.81 0.16 21.38
N ASP A 302 27.61 -1.15 21.20
CA ASP A 302 28.31 -2.21 21.93
C ASP A 302 29.52 -2.72 21.12
N ASP A 303 30.64 -3.03 21.78
CA ASP A 303 31.91 -3.38 21.14
C ASP A 303 32.16 -4.90 20.97
N ASN A 304 31.13 -5.73 21.17
CA ASN A 304 31.27 -7.19 21.24
C ASN A 304 30.66 -7.94 20.05
N THR A 305 30.79 -7.40 18.84
CA THR A 305 30.33 -8.02 17.59
C THR A 305 31.49 -8.24 16.63
N ASP A 306 31.46 -9.37 15.91
CA ASP A 306 32.48 -9.71 14.92
C ASP A 306 32.27 -8.98 13.58
N ILE A 307 31.02 -8.61 13.28
CA ILE A 307 30.61 -7.88 12.06
C ILE A 307 29.63 -6.75 12.43
N PRO A 308 30.13 -5.58 12.86
CA PRO A 308 29.32 -4.42 13.22
C PRO A 308 28.15 -4.14 12.27
N ILE A 309 26.95 -4.01 12.81
CA ILE A 309 25.67 -3.69 12.15
C ILE A 309 25.13 -4.78 11.23
N LEU A 310 26.00 -5.49 10.50
CA LEU A 310 25.60 -6.53 9.56
C LEU A 310 25.07 -7.76 10.32
N ASP A 311 23.94 -8.30 9.86
CA ASP A 311 23.32 -9.45 10.51
C ASP A 311 24.24 -10.68 10.51
N ASP A 312 24.24 -11.43 11.62
CA ASP A 312 24.98 -12.68 11.72
C ASP A 312 24.36 -13.72 10.76
N PRO A 313 25.15 -14.39 9.90
CA PRO A 313 24.64 -15.52 9.11
C PRO A 313 23.92 -16.61 9.93
N ALA A 314 24.18 -16.70 11.25
CA ALA A 314 23.51 -17.61 12.17
C ALA A 314 22.24 -17.04 12.84
N ASP A 315 22.00 -15.73 12.78
CA ASP A 315 20.88 -15.03 13.41
C ASP A 315 20.35 -13.94 12.47
N GLY A 316 19.17 -14.17 11.88
CA GLY A 316 18.56 -13.27 10.89
C GLY A 316 17.45 -12.37 11.43
N HIS A 317 17.38 -12.24 12.75
CA HIS A 317 16.22 -11.68 13.43
C HIS A 317 16.04 -10.19 13.11
N GLY A 318 17.11 -9.38 13.20
CA GLY A 318 17.03 -7.95 12.93
C GLY A 318 16.70 -7.58 11.48
N THR A 319 17.11 -8.39 10.50
CA THR A 319 16.67 -8.27 9.11
C THR A 319 15.15 -8.41 8.98
N ALA A 320 14.57 -9.46 9.58
CA ALA A 320 13.12 -9.69 9.53
C ALA A 320 12.35 -8.59 10.29
N VAL A 321 12.82 -8.20 11.48
CA VAL A 321 12.25 -7.12 12.29
C VAL A 321 12.20 -5.81 11.52
N THR A 322 13.27 -5.43 10.84
CA THR A 322 13.29 -4.22 10.02
C THR A 322 12.37 -4.35 8.81
N GLY A 323 12.30 -5.54 8.20
CA GLY A 323 11.34 -5.86 7.16
C GLY A 323 9.89 -5.60 7.58
N ALA A 324 9.50 -6.00 8.79
CA ALA A 324 8.15 -5.82 9.31
C ALA A 324 7.75 -4.35 9.48
N VAL A 325 8.71 -3.47 9.85
CA VAL A 325 8.50 -2.01 9.83
C VAL A 325 8.15 -1.55 8.41
N LEU A 326 8.94 -1.97 7.43
CA LEU A 326 8.82 -1.52 6.04
C LEU A 326 7.65 -2.14 5.29
N ASP A 327 7.17 -3.29 5.72
CA ASP A 327 5.92 -3.86 5.22
C ASP A 327 4.73 -2.96 5.56
N ALA A 328 4.79 -2.20 6.66
CA ALA A 328 3.73 -1.27 7.04
C ALA A 328 4.01 0.14 6.51
N ASN A 329 5.26 0.62 6.58
CA ASN A 329 5.67 1.89 5.98
C ASN A 329 6.84 1.69 4.99
N PRO A 330 6.55 1.50 3.70
CA PRO A 330 7.57 1.35 2.66
C PRO A 330 8.40 2.59 2.38
N ASP A 331 8.16 3.72 3.05
CA ASP A 331 8.92 4.97 2.91
C ASP A 331 9.64 5.40 4.20
N ALA A 332 9.54 4.61 5.27
CA ALA A 332 10.28 4.89 6.51
C ALA A 332 11.80 4.85 6.29
N ILE A 333 12.50 5.82 6.87
CA ILE A 333 13.95 5.81 7.04
C ILE A 333 14.27 4.99 8.29
N ILE A 334 15.29 4.15 8.20
CA ILE A 334 15.67 3.24 9.28
C ILE A 334 16.96 3.72 9.92
N PHE A 335 16.90 4.02 11.22
CA PHE A 335 18.06 4.19 12.08
C PHE A 335 18.28 2.89 12.88
N PHE A 336 18.90 1.91 12.25
CA PHE A 336 19.11 0.60 12.85
C PHE A 336 20.17 0.67 13.96
N VAL A 337 19.87 0.07 15.11
CA VAL A 337 20.84 -0.04 16.21
C VAL A 337 21.06 -1.51 16.52
N GLU A 338 22.30 -1.96 16.38
CA GLU A 338 22.68 -3.31 16.80
C GLU A 338 22.78 -3.38 18.34
N GLY A 339 22.15 -4.38 18.95
CA GLY A 339 22.32 -4.70 20.37
C GLY A 339 21.00 -4.94 21.13
N PHE A 340 21.14 -5.27 22.41
CA PHE A 340 20.02 -5.57 23.32
C PHE A 340 20.11 -4.84 24.66
N THR A 341 20.94 -3.80 24.72
CA THR A 341 21.37 -3.15 25.96
C THR A 341 20.70 -1.79 26.15
N ASP A 342 20.80 -1.24 27.37
CA ASP A 342 20.47 0.17 27.61
C ASP A 342 21.25 1.10 26.70
N ALA A 343 22.51 0.78 26.38
CA ALA A 343 23.33 1.61 25.49
C ALA A 343 22.73 1.65 24.07
N ALA A 344 22.23 0.52 23.56
CA ALA A 344 21.52 0.46 22.28
C ALA A 344 20.24 1.30 22.30
N VAL A 345 19.42 1.17 23.34
CA VAL A 345 18.19 1.97 23.47
C VAL A 345 18.50 3.47 23.62
N LEU A 346 19.50 3.84 24.42
CA LEU A 346 19.93 5.23 24.59
C LEU A 346 20.52 5.81 23.31
N ALA A 347 21.27 5.03 22.52
CA ALA A 347 21.77 5.47 21.23
C ALA A 347 20.64 5.90 20.30
N ALA A 348 19.54 5.14 20.24
CA ALA A 348 18.33 5.53 19.51
C ALA A 348 17.55 6.66 20.20
N ALA A 349 17.48 6.67 21.54
CA ALA A 349 16.79 7.68 22.32
C ALA A 349 17.39 9.08 22.11
N ASP A 350 18.71 9.18 22.01
CA ASP A 350 19.44 10.44 21.90
C ASP A 350 19.47 11.00 20.47
N GLN A 351 19.09 10.21 19.45
CA GLN A 351 19.01 10.70 18.07
C GLN A 351 17.88 11.72 17.90
N PRO A 352 18.14 12.96 17.47
CA PRO A 352 17.10 14.00 17.45
C PRO A 352 15.97 13.72 16.46
N LEU A 353 16.25 12.98 15.38
CA LEU A 353 15.32 12.74 14.28
C LEU A 353 14.53 11.43 14.39
N VAL A 354 14.86 10.53 15.32
CA VAL A 354 14.13 9.27 15.51
C VAL A 354 12.77 9.51 16.16
N ASP A 355 11.71 9.03 15.52
CA ASP A 355 10.31 9.13 15.96
C ASP A 355 9.90 7.99 16.91
N ILE A 356 10.23 6.77 16.48
CA ILE A 356 9.73 5.53 17.06
C ILE A 356 10.90 4.59 17.26
N ILE A 357 11.02 4.04 18.46
CA ILE A 357 11.97 2.99 18.80
C ILE A 357 11.19 1.69 18.95
N THR A 358 11.67 0.60 18.36
CA THR A 358 11.05 -0.71 18.49
C THR A 358 12.06 -1.75 18.97
N THR A 359 11.67 -2.51 20.00
CA THR A 359 12.49 -3.56 20.60
C THR A 359 11.77 -4.90 20.53
N SER A 360 12.33 -5.81 19.74
CA SER A 360 11.73 -7.12 19.43
C SER A 360 12.33 -8.28 20.21
N PHE A 361 12.83 -7.99 21.41
CA PHE A 361 13.51 -8.91 22.31
C PHE A 361 12.99 -8.73 23.74
N GLY A 362 13.23 -9.71 24.61
CA GLY A 362 12.80 -9.66 26.00
C GLY A 362 13.13 -10.96 26.75
N PRO A 363 12.99 -10.96 28.09
CA PRO A 363 13.23 -12.16 28.89
C PRO A 363 12.15 -13.22 28.63
N ILE A 364 12.56 -14.41 28.17
CA ILE A 364 11.65 -15.55 27.95
C ILE A 364 10.85 -15.86 29.20
N GLY A 365 9.52 -15.99 29.06
CA GLY A 365 8.59 -16.20 30.18
C GLY A 365 8.20 -14.91 30.90
N SER A 366 8.57 -13.74 30.36
CA SER A 366 8.53 -12.45 31.03
C SER A 366 9.09 -12.56 32.45
N VAL A 367 10.26 -13.18 32.61
CA VAL A 367 10.86 -13.32 33.95
C VAL A 367 11.05 -11.91 34.53
N PRO A 368 10.62 -11.66 35.78
CA PRO A 368 10.63 -10.34 36.39
C PRO A 368 12.06 -9.91 36.74
N VAL A 369 12.85 -9.57 35.73
CA VAL A 369 14.20 -9.03 35.84
C VAL A 369 14.23 -7.63 35.23
N PRO A 370 14.95 -6.69 35.85
CA PRO A 370 15.33 -5.45 35.20
C PRO A 370 16.03 -5.73 33.87
N GLY A 371 15.81 -4.87 32.89
CA GLY A 371 16.32 -4.93 31.54
C GLY A 371 16.50 -3.51 31.00
N ILE A 372 15.82 -3.21 29.89
CA ILE A 372 15.96 -1.94 29.16
C ILE A 372 14.96 -0.85 29.58
N GLU A 373 14.19 -1.06 30.64
CA GLU A 373 13.09 -0.18 31.04
C GLU A 373 13.57 1.25 31.34
N ASP A 374 14.73 1.41 31.98
CA ASP A 374 15.26 2.74 32.30
C ASP A 374 15.62 3.53 31.04
N ALA A 375 16.23 2.88 30.05
CA ALA A 375 16.55 3.50 28.78
C ALA A 375 15.29 3.82 27.95
N THR A 376 14.29 2.93 27.93
CA THR A 376 13.01 3.21 27.27
C THR A 376 12.23 4.33 27.96
N ARG A 377 12.38 4.49 29.29
CA ARG A 377 11.84 5.63 30.04
C ARG A 377 12.44 6.94 29.55
N VAL A 378 13.77 6.99 29.35
CA VAL A 378 14.43 8.18 28.80
C VAL A 378 13.88 8.47 27.40
N ALA A 379 13.81 7.48 26.52
CA ALA A 379 13.28 7.66 25.17
C ALA A 379 11.86 8.25 25.15
N VAL A 380 10.96 7.72 25.98
CA VAL A 380 9.55 8.09 25.93
C VAL A 380 9.22 9.30 26.80
N VAL A 381 9.67 9.30 28.05
CA VAL A 381 9.27 10.30 29.06
C VAL A 381 10.11 11.57 28.93
N GLU A 382 11.42 11.43 28.67
CA GLU A 382 12.34 12.57 28.60
C GLU A 382 12.48 13.09 27.17
N ASN A 383 12.57 12.19 26.19
CA ASN A 383 12.76 12.55 24.77
C ASN A 383 11.46 12.48 23.94
N HIS A 384 10.31 12.21 24.57
CA HIS A 384 8.97 12.31 23.97
C HIS A 384 8.72 11.42 22.73
N LYS A 385 9.56 10.39 22.52
CA LYS A 385 9.45 9.45 21.41
C LYS A 385 8.41 8.37 21.69
N VAL A 386 8.05 7.63 20.67
CA VAL A 386 7.22 6.43 20.81
C VAL A 386 8.13 5.22 21.03
N HIS A 387 7.75 4.31 21.93
CA HIS A 387 8.40 3.01 22.06
C HIS A 387 7.38 1.89 21.92
N THR A 388 7.68 0.90 21.07
CA THR A 388 6.93 -0.35 20.96
C THR A 388 7.80 -1.51 21.45
N GLY A 389 7.31 -2.26 22.43
CA GLY A 389 8.02 -3.39 23.04
C GLY A 389 7.29 -4.71 22.83
N ALA A 390 8.03 -5.75 22.46
CA ALA A 390 7.47 -7.07 22.25
C ALA A 390 7.08 -7.73 23.57
N SER A 391 5.81 -8.17 23.66
CA SER A 391 5.40 -9.08 24.72
C SER A 391 6.09 -10.43 24.51
N ASP A 392 6.19 -11.23 25.56
CA ASP A 392 6.88 -12.53 25.45
C ASP A 392 6.18 -13.50 24.47
N ASN A 393 6.97 -14.38 23.86
CA ASN A 393 6.50 -15.50 23.02
C ASN A 393 6.10 -16.72 23.88
N THR A 394 5.56 -16.43 25.06
CA THR A 394 4.77 -17.35 25.88
C THR A 394 3.51 -16.63 26.34
N PRO A 395 2.43 -17.33 26.77
CA PRO A 395 1.21 -16.67 27.24
C PRO A 395 1.38 -15.88 28.56
N SER A 396 2.62 -15.63 28.99
CA SER A 396 2.97 -14.86 30.19
C SER A 396 2.43 -13.43 30.13
N PRO A 397 2.09 -12.83 31.29
CA PRO A 397 1.67 -11.43 31.33
C PRO A 397 2.81 -10.48 30.94
N ALA A 398 2.56 -9.61 29.96
CA ALA A 398 3.48 -8.58 29.50
C ALA A 398 3.82 -7.55 30.60
N VAL A 399 2.97 -7.40 31.61
CA VAL A 399 3.13 -6.47 32.74
C VAL A 399 4.52 -6.49 33.36
N GLN A 400 5.14 -7.66 33.50
CA GLN A 400 6.45 -7.85 34.16
C GLN A 400 7.62 -7.98 33.17
N ASP A 401 7.33 -7.88 31.87
CA ASP A 401 8.33 -7.85 30.80
C ASP A 401 9.02 -6.49 30.77
N SER A 402 10.36 -6.43 30.75
CA SER A 402 11.11 -5.17 30.77
C SER A 402 10.99 -4.33 29.50
N THR A 403 10.38 -4.87 28.44
CA THR A 403 10.22 -4.17 27.15
C THR A 403 8.77 -3.75 26.91
N ALA A 404 7.82 -4.67 27.09
CA ALA A 404 6.39 -4.42 26.88
C ALA A 404 5.68 -3.93 28.15
N GLY A 405 6.18 -4.30 29.33
CA GLY A 405 5.57 -4.02 30.62
C GLY A 405 5.66 -2.58 31.12
N PRO A 406 6.73 -1.81 30.86
CA PRO A 406 6.83 -0.46 31.40
C PRO A 406 5.69 0.45 30.92
N PRO A 407 5.06 1.26 31.80
CA PRO A 407 3.81 1.97 31.50
C PRO A 407 3.92 3.02 30.37
N TRP A 408 5.13 3.48 30.09
CA TRP A 408 5.43 4.41 28.99
C TRP A 408 5.53 3.71 27.63
N SER A 409 5.81 2.41 27.60
CA SER A 409 5.94 1.61 26.38
C SER A 409 4.57 1.17 25.85
N ILE A 410 4.46 0.99 24.54
CA ILE A 410 3.34 0.29 23.90
C ILE A 410 3.71 -1.19 23.84
N GLY A 411 3.13 -1.98 24.75
CA GLY A 411 3.34 -3.43 24.77
C GLY A 411 2.52 -4.12 23.69
N VAL A 412 3.20 -4.83 22.78
CA VAL A 412 2.56 -5.45 21.61
C VAL A 412 2.63 -6.97 21.73
N SER A 413 1.49 -7.62 21.59
CA SER A 413 1.37 -9.07 21.45
C SER A 413 1.01 -9.44 20.00
N GLY A 414 0.82 -10.73 19.69
CA GLY A 414 0.39 -11.16 18.37
C GLY A 414 -0.99 -11.78 18.27
N TYR A 415 -1.58 -11.65 17.10
CA TYR A 415 -2.78 -12.36 16.67
C TYR A 415 -2.59 -12.89 15.24
N ALA A 416 -3.37 -13.89 14.86
CA ALA A 416 -3.31 -14.51 13.53
C ALA A 416 -4.07 -13.66 12.51
N GLU A 417 -3.47 -12.55 12.06
CA GLU A 417 -4.04 -11.63 11.07
C GLU A 417 -4.34 -12.36 9.74
N GLU A 418 -5.50 -12.06 9.14
CA GLU A 418 -5.97 -12.61 7.84
C GLU A 418 -6.19 -14.14 7.78
N GLU A 419 -5.77 -14.88 8.81
CA GLU A 419 -6.05 -16.30 8.99
C GLU A 419 -7.32 -16.52 9.84
N ASP A 420 -7.15 -16.56 11.16
CA ASP A 420 -8.19 -16.91 12.12
C ASP A 420 -8.72 -15.67 12.88
N ASP A 421 -8.01 -14.54 12.75
CA ASP A 421 -8.23 -13.30 13.49
C ASP A 421 -8.38 -13.56 15.01
N GLN A 422 -7.62 -14.51 15.54
CA GLN A 422 -7.68 -14.92 16.94
C GLN A 422 -6.35 -14.74 17.64
N LYS A 423 -6.37 -14.80 18.98
CA LYS A 423 -5.14 -14.69 19.78
C LYS A 423 -4.23 -15.87 19.49
N GLU A 424 -2.95 -15.60 19.23
CA GLU A 424 -1.95 -16.66 19.13
C GLU A 424 -1.68 -17.33 20.47
N THR A 425 -1.68 -18.67 20.53
CA THR A 425 -1.58 -19.40 21.81
C THR A 425 -0.31 -19.06 22.58
N MET A 426 0.78 -18.85 21.84
CA MET A 426 2.09 -18.53 22.41
C MET A 426 2.29 -17.03 22.62
N SER A 427 1.34 -16.18 22.23
CA SER A 427 1.47 -14.75 22.42
C SER A 427 1.22 -14.33 23.87
N GLY A 428 2.03 -13.39 24.35
CA GLY A 428 1.88 -12.71 25.64
C GLY A 428 0.47 -12.21 25.92
N SER A 429 0.16 -12.07 27.22
CA SER A 429 -1.15 -11.62 27.72
C SER A 429 -1.02 -10.25 28.39
N TYR A 430 -2.14 -9.55 28.58
CA TYR A 430 -2.16 -8.18 29.11
C TYR A 430 -1.29 -7.15 28.35
N PRO A 431 -1.23 -7.18 27.00
CA PRO A 431 -0.52 -6.14 26.24
C PRO A 431 -1.33 -4.83 26.21
N ASP A 432 -0.78 -3.78 25.61
CA ASP A 432 -1.57 -2.63 25.15
C ASP A 432 -2.39 -3.00 23.89
N MET A 433 -1.85 -3.82 22.98
CA MET A 433 -2.53 -4.24 21.75
C MET A 433 -1.93 -5.53 21.18
N ALA A 434 -2.57 -6.09 20.15
CA ALA A 434 -2.01 -7.18 19.35
C ALA A 434 -1.88 -6.79 17.88
N ALA A 435 -0.85 -7.27 17.20
CA ALA A 435 -0.62 -7.05 15.76
C ALA A 435 -0.24 -8.37 15.05
N ASP A 436 0.01 -8.30 13.74
CA ASP A 436 0.29 -9.47 12.92
C ASP A 436 1.45 -10.33 13.47
N TRP A 437 1.14 -11.54 13.90
CA TRP A 437 2.11 -12.46 14.46
C TRP A 437 2.97 -13.15 13.41
N THR A 438 2.42 -13.47 12.22
CA THR A 438 3.09 -14.28 11.21
C THR A 438 3.19 -13.51 9.90
N GLN A 439 4.42 -13.23 9.47
CA GLN A 439 4.68 -12.41 8.29
C GLN A 439 5.68 -13.09 7.35
N MET A 440 5.62 -12.74 6.07
CA MET A 440 6.64 -13.09 5.07
C MET A 440 7.70 -12.00 5.03
N LEU A 441 8.87 -12.25 5.63
CA LEU A 441 9.88 -11.24 5.90
C LEU A 441 11.22 -11.54 5.21
N PRO A 442 12.04 -10.52 4.91
CA PRO A 442 13.28 -10.67 4.14
C PRO A 442 14.28 -11.60 4.84
N ASN A 443 15.04 -12.36 4.05
CA ASN A 443 16.11 -13.23 4.52
C ASN A 443 17.38 -12.44 4.83
N HIS A 444 18.14 -12.91 5.82
CA HIS A 444 19.42 -12.32 6.22
C HIS A 444 20.61 -12.82 5.40
N ASP A 445 20.51 -14.01 4.79
CA ASP A 445 21.62 -14.72 4.13
C ASP A 445 21.54 -14.73 2.59
N ASP A 446 20.62 -13.97 2.01
CA ASP A 446 20.51 -13.76 0.57
C ASP A 446 20.16 -12.30 0.22
N THR A 447 19.93 -11.97 -1.05
CA THR A 447 19.68 -10.58 -1.48
C THR A 447 18.23 -10.28 -1.87
N SER A 448 17.32 -11.27 -1.82
CA SER A 448 15.95 -11.11 -2.36
C SER A 448 14.91 -12.11 -1.84
N GLY A 449 15.34 -13.12 -1.10
CA GLY A 449 14.49 -14.17 -0.56
C GLY A 449 13.72 -13.71 0.66
N TYR A 450 12.62 -14.39 0.91
CA TYR A 450 11.76 -14.15 2.06
C TYR A 450 11.45 -15.49 2.72
N HIS A 451 11.17 -15.45 4.02
CA HIS A 451 10.72 -16.60 4.79
C HIS A 451 9.51 -16.21 5.64
N GLU A 452 8.68 -17.20 5.93
CA GLU A 452 7.60 -17.04 6.90
C GLU A 452 8.20 -17.16 8.29
N THR A 453 7.90 -16.19 9.15
CA THR A 453 8.35 -16.19 10.54
C THR A 453 7.26 -15.63 11.45
N SER A 454 7.31 -16.04 12.72
CA SER A 454 6.20 -15.89 13.65
C SER A 454 6.69 -15.46 15.03
N GLY A 455 6.00 -14.48 15.63
CA GLY A 455 6.31 -14.01 16.98
C GLY A 455 5.86 -12.59 17.24
N THR A 456 5.76 -12.23 18.52
CA THR A 456 5.58 -10.83 18.94
C THR A 456 6.71 -9.93 18.45
N SER A 457 7.89 -10.51 18.24
CA SER A 457 9.05 -9.87 17.63
C SER A 457 8.78 -9.28 16.25
N PHE A 458 7.75 -9.75 15.52
CA PHE A 458 7.36 -9.22 14.22
C PHE A 458 6.07 -8.38 14.29
N ALA A 459 5.16 -8.70 15.22
CA ALA A 459 3.98 -7.89 15.51
C ALA A 459 4.36 -6.47 16.01
N THR A 460 5.40 -6.38 16.83
CA THR A 460 5.90 -5.13 17.42
C THR A 460 6.42 -4.12 16.39
N PRO A 461 7.41 -4.47 15.53
CA PRO A 461 7.91 -3.57 14.51
C PRO A 461 6.87 -3.27 13.42
N ARG A 462 5.94 -4.19 13.15
CA ARG A 462 4.78 -3.93 12.29
C ARG A 462 3.94 -2.78 12.84
N THR A 463 3.70 -2.76 14.15
CA THR A 463 2.99 -1.66 14.84
C THR A 463 3.77 -0.35 14.75
N ALA A 464 5.09 -0.37 14.96
CA ALA A 464 5.95 0.80 14.75
C ALA A 464 5.85 1.33 13.30
N GLY A 465 5.82 0.43 12.32
CA GLY A 465 5.62 0.77 10.91
C GLY A 465 4.27 1.47 10.67
N ILE A 466 3.16 0.93 11.20
CA ILE A 466 1.82 1.54 11.10
C ILE A 466 1.82 2.98 11.65
N LEU A 467 2.38 3.16 12.84
CA LEU A 467 2.48 4.47 13.47
C LEU A 467 3.36 5.45 12.70
N SER A 468 4.47 4.97 12.15
CA SER A 468 5.36 5.79 11.33
C SER A 468 4.67 6.23 10.02
N LEU A 469 3.81 5.39 9.44
CA LEU A 469 3.06 5.76 8.25
C LEU A 469 2.05 6.88 8.58
N VAL A 470 1.35 6.76 9.70
CA VAL A 470 0.45 7.81 10.19
C VAL A 470 1.20 9.13 10.38
N LEU A 471 2.39 9.10 11.01
CA LEU A 471 3.22 10.30 11.18
C LEU A 471 3.63 10.91 9.84
N THR A 472 4.02 10.09 8.86
CA THR A 472 4.34 10.56 7.50
C THR A 472 3.14 11.27 6.86
N MET A 473 1.94 10.67 6.91
CA MET A 473 0.72 11.27 6.36
C MET A 473 0.35 12.60 7.04
N LEU A 474 0.43 12.65 8.38
CA LEU A 474 0.13 13.87 9.13
C LEU A 474 1.14 14.99 8.85
N ARG A 475 2.41 14.65 8.65
CA ARG A 475 3.44 15.61 8.22
C ARG A 475 3.19 16.12 6.82
N GLU A 476 2.72 15.26 5.92
CA GLU A 476 2.34 15.65 4.55
C GLU A 476 1.18 16.64 4.55
N ASP A 477 0.17 16.45 5.39
CA ASP A 477 -0.97 17.37 5.48
C ASP A 477 -0.58 18.80 5.91
N VAL A 478 0.53 18.95 6.64
CA VAL A 478 0.95 20.23 7.22
C VAL A 478 2.34 20.69 6.79
N GLU A 479 2.91 20.03 5.78
CA GLU A 479 4.22 20.33 5.22
C GLU A 479 5.34 20.36 6.29
N ASP A 480 5.24 19.48 7.30
CA ASP A 480 6.27 19.34 8.33
C ASP A 480 7.42 18.47 7.83
N MET A 481 8.48 19.14 7.39
CA MET A 481 9.67 18.53 6.81
C MET A 481 10.65 17.94 7.83
N GLY A 482 10.37 18.05 9.13
CA GLY A 482 11.20 17.50 10.19
C GLY A 482 10.69 16.17 10.74
N SER A 483 11.55 15.47 11.47
CA SER A 483 11.18 14.27 12.23
C SER A 483 11.73 14.30 13.66
N GLY A 484 11.33 13.32 14.44
CA GLY A 484 11.65 13.16 15.85
C GLY A 484 10.86 14.10 16.76
N ALA A 485 10.96 13.84 18.06
CA ALA A 485 10.37 14.64 19.12
C ALA A 485 11.44 15.49 19.84
N SER A 486 12.33 16.12 19.07
CA SER A 486 13.47 16.86 19.62
C SER A 486 13.06 18.03 20.53
N VAL A 487 14.01 18.52 21.34
CA VAL A 487 13.79 19.68 22.22
C VAL A 487 13.41 20.92 21.41
N GLU A 488 14.00 21.09 20.22
CA GLU A 488 13.69 22.17 19.29
C GLU A 488 12.25 22.09 18.76
N ARG A 489 11.70 20.87 18.67
CA ARG A 489 10.31 20.59 18.29
C ARG A 489 9.36 20.57 19.49
N GLY A 490 9.85 20.89 20.70
CA GLY A 490 9.04 20.93 21.91
C GLY A 490 8.45 19.58 22.32
N GLY A 491 9.09 18.47 21.91
CA GLY A 491 8.57 17.12 22.15
C GLY A 491 7.42 16.69 21.23
N LEU A 492 7.15 17.44 20.15
CA LEU A 492 6.12 17.12 19.17
C LEU A 492 6.68 16.20 18.07
N LEU A 493 5.96 15.13 17.77
CA LEU A 493 6.23 14.25 16.63
C LEU A 493 5.82 14.95 15.32
N VAL A 494 4.67 15.61 15.27
CA VAL A 494 4.27 16.46 14.13
C VAL A 494 4.11 17.89 14.61
N ASN A 495 4.73 18.84 13.92
CA ASN A 495 4.79 20.24 14.30
C ASN A 495 4.39 21.16 13.12
N GLY A 496 3.09 21.19 12.84
CA GLY A 496 2.48 22.11 11.87
C GLY A 496 1.86 23.34 12.54
N THR A 497 1.57 24.37 11.74
CA THR A 497 0.97 25.62 12.24
C THR A 497 -0.41 25.42 12.90
N ASN A 498 -1.19 24.46 12.38
CA ASN A 498 -2.57 24.19 12.83
C ASN A 498 -2.76 22.77 13.37
N LEU A 499 -1.70 21.95 13.37
CA LEU A 499 -1.73 20.56 13.80
C LEU A 499 -0.45 20.25 14.56
N SER A 500 -0.58 19.88 15.81
CA SER A 500 0.54 19.46 16.66
C SER A 500 0.20 18.11 17.25
N ILE A 501 1.07 17.12 17.03
CA ILE A 501 0.85 15.74 17.48
C ILE A 501 1.99 15.35 18.41
N SER A 502 1.64 15.02 19.64
CA SER A 502 2.55 14.43 20.63
C SER A 502 2.48 12.90 20.60
N ASN A 503 3.39 12.24 21.32
CA ASN A 503 3.31 10.80 21.56
C ASN A 503 1.96 10.40 22.21
N SER A 504 1.48 11.15 23.21
CA SER A 504 0.20 10.84 23.86
C SER A 504 -0.97 10.89 22.88
N ASP A 505 -1.01 11.88 21.99
CA ASP A 505 -2.09 11.97 20.99
C ASP A 505 -2.09 10.75 20.06
N LEU A 506 -0.89 10.34 19.60
CA LEU A 506 -0.73 9.18 18.73
C LEU A 506 -1.13 7.88 19.44
N ARG A 507 -0.72 7.69 20.71
CA ARG A 507 -1.09 6.52 21.51
C ARG A 507 -2.60 6.47 21.80
N ASP A 508 -3.22 7.60 22.09
CA ASP A 508 -4.67 7.67 22.31
C ASP A 508 -5.45 7.34 21.03
N ALA A 509 -5.03 7.85 19.88
CA ALA A 509 -5.63 7.51 18.60
C ALA A 509 -5.46 6.02 18.25
N LEU A 510 -4.28 5.44 18.51
CA LEU A 510 -4.05 4.01 18.35
C LEU A 510 -5.02 3.17 19.20
N ASN A 511 -5.17 3.51 20.49
CA ASN A 511 -6.10 2.86 21.42
C ASN A 511 -7.56 2.94 20.94
N LEU A 512 -7.97 4.11 20.42
CA LEU A 512 -9.31 4.33 19.87
C LEU A 512 -9.58 3.46 18.63
N SER A 513 -8.58 3.33 17.76
CA SER A 513 -8.69 2.63 16.48
C SER A 513 -8.76 1.11 16.62
N ALA A 514 -8.13 0.54 17.66
CA ALA A 514 -8.01 -0.90 17.84
C ALA A 514 -9.38 -1.58 17.87
N TRP A 515 -9.51 -2.84 17.46
CA TRP A 515 -10.81 -3.52 17.43
C TRP A 515 -10.72 -4.95 17.95
N TYR A 516 -11.84 -5.57 18.30
CA TYR A 516 -11.87 -6.95 18.74
C TYR A 516 -12.47 -7.84 17.67
N PRO A 517 -11.73 -8.83 17.16
CA PRO A 517 -12.30 -9.88 16.35
C PRO A 517 -13.40 -10.64 17.08
N SER A 518 -14.37 -11.13 16.31
CA SER A 518 -15.45 -11.93 16.87
C SER A 518 -14.95 -13.34 17.18
N PHE A 519 -15.19 -13.82 18.40
CA PHE A 519 -14.92 -15.23 18.77
C PHE A 519 -15.65 -16.25 17.87
N SER A 520 -16.69 -15.81 17.13
CA SER A 520 -17.48 -16.68 16.26
C SER A 520 -16.76 -17.12 14.99
N THR A 521 -15.68 -16.44 14.60
CA THR A 521 -14.87 -16.79 13.42
C THR A 521 -13.77 -17.78 13.73
N TRP A 522 -13.52 -18.06 15.01
CA TRP A 522 -12.48 -18.97 15.45
C TRP A 522 -12.61 -20.38 14.86
N ASP A 523 -11.53 -20.84 14.25
CA ASP A 523 -11.34 -22.22 13.81
C ASP A 523 -10.58 -23.03 14.89
N PRO A 524 -11.22 -24.02 15.54
CA PRO A 524 -10.58 -24.82 16.59
C PRO A 524 -9.49 -25.78 16.09
N SER A 525 -9.22 -25.83 14.78
CA SER A 525 -8.13 -26.61 14.20
C SER A 525 -6.81 -25.83 14.04
N THR A 526 -6.83 -24.52 14.30
CA THR A 526 -5.65 -23.65 14.23
C THR A 526 -4.87 -23.67 15.55
N GLY A 527 -3.68 -23.07 15.55
CA GLY A 527 -2.85 -22.87 16.74
C GLY A 527 -3.30 -21.72 17.64
N THR A 528 -4.49 -21.16 17.45
CA THR A 528 -4.96 -19.95 18.14
C THR A 528 -5.92 -20.25 19.30
N LEU A 529 -6.24 -19.22 20.07
CA LEU A 529 -7.26 -19.20 21.11
C LEU A 529 -8.35 -18.19 20.76
N PRO A 530 -9.64 -18.53 20.91
CA PRO A 530 -10.71 -17.59 20.63
C PRO A 530 -10.59 -16.38 21.55
N ILE A 531 -10.77 -15.19 20.97
CA ILE A 531 -10.84 -13.95 21.74
C ILE A 531 -12.07 -14.00 22.64
N SER A 532 -11.86 -13.71 23.90
CA SER A 532 -12.86 -13.81 24.95
C SER A 532 -13.95 -12.76 24.73
N PRO A 533 -15.24 -13.13 24.66
CA PRO A 533 -16.32 -12.15 24.55
C PRO A 533 -16.59 -11.39 25.85
N VAL A 534 -15.89 -11.72 26.95
CA VAL A 534 -16.11 -11.14 28.28
C VAL A 534 -14.95 -10.26 28.73
N ALA A 535 -13.71 -10.64 28.39
CA ALA A 535 -12.51 -9.91 28.82
C ALA A 535 -11.42 -9.98 27.73
N PRO A 536 -11.71 -9.51 26.50
CA PRO A 536 -10.76 -9.59 25.40
C PRO A 536 -9.49 -8.76 25.66
N CYS A 537 -9.61 -7.71 26.48
CA CYS A 537 -8.49 -6.89 26.93
C CYS A 537 -7.34 -7.66 27.60
N THR A 538 -7.65 -8.73 28.32
CA THR A 538 -6.61 -9.58 28.96
C THR A 538 -5.80 -10.37 27.94
N GLN A 539 -6.34 -10.54 26.72
CA GLN A 539 -5.71 -11.30 25.65
C GLN A 539 -4.99 -10.41 24.65
N VAL A 540 -5.61 -9.30 24.23
CA VAL A 540 -5.13 -8.44 23.14
C VAL A 540 -5.23 -6.94 23.47
N GLY A 541 -5.31 -6.56 24.76
CA GLY A 541 -5.27 -5.15 25.17
C GLY A 541 -6.44 -4.31 24.66
N TRP A 542 -6.20 -3.11 24.15
CA TRP A 542 -7.21 -2.26 23.53
C TRP A 542 -7.87 -2.90 22.30
N GLY A 543 -7.22 -3.89 21.68
CA GLY A 543 -7.68 -4.62 20.51
C GLY A 543 -6.52 -5.01 19.60
N VAL A 544 -6.87 -5.54 18.44
CA VAL A 544 -5.93 -5.80 17.36
C VAL A 544 -5.73 -4.55 16.50
N VAL A 545 -4.53 -4.41 15.92
CA VAL A 545 -4.16 -3.31 15.02
C VAL A 545 -3.50 -3.86 13.76
N ASN A 546 -3.87 -3.31 12.61
CA ASN A 546 -3.27 -3.60 11.31
C ASN A 546 -3.37 -2.41 10.35
N MET A 547 -3.08 -2.62 9.06
CA MET A 547 -3.11 -1.54 8.06
C MET A 547 -4.48 -0.86 7.92
N SER A 548 -5.58 -1.51 8.30
CA SER A 548 -6.91 -0.89 8.30
C SER A 548 -7.07 0.22 9.35
N ASN A 549 -6.17 0.28 10.34
CA ASN A 549 -6.17 1.29 11.40
C ASN A 549 -5.50 2.61 10.97
N VAL A 550 -4.66 2.62 9.93
CA VAL A 550 -3.87 3.80 9.50
C VAL A 550 -4.79 4.99 9.21
N GLU A 551 -5.74 4.83 8.30
CA GLU A 551 -6.65 5.90 7.88
C GLU A 551 -7.55 6.39 9.04
N PRO A 552 -8.18 5.53 9.86
CA PRO A 552 -8.88 5.98 11.06
C PRO A 552 -8.03 6.80 12.04
N ILE A 553 -6.78 6.40 12.29
CA ILE A 553 -5.87 7.13 13.18
C ILE A 553 -5.52 8.49 12.57
N HIS A 554 -5.11 8.51 11.29
CA HIS A 554 -4.78 9.73 10.55
C HIS A 554 -5.95 10.71 10.53
N ALA A 555 -7.13 10.29 10.07
CA ALA A 555 -8.31 11.14 9.97
C ALA A 555 -8.75 11.70 11.34
N HIS A 556 -8.55 10.94 12.41
CA HIS A 556 -8.82 11.40 13.77
C HIS A 556 -7.85 12.48 14.22
N LEU A 557 -6.54 12.24 14.07
CA LEU A 557 -5.51 13.18 14.47
C LEU A 557 -5.55 14.46 13.63
N ALA A 558 -5.82 14.35 12.32
CA ALA A 558 -5.99 15.48 11.41
C ALA A 558 -7.30 16.28 11.65
N GLY A 559 -8.18 15.81 12.55
CA GLY A 559 -9.46 16.48 12.84
C GLY A 559 -10.51 16.35 11.73
N ILE A 560 -10.32 15.40 10.80
CA ILE A 560 -11.24 15.11 9.69
C ILE A 560 -12.43 14.30 10.19
N GLN A 561 -12.18 13.26 10.98
CA GLN A 561 -13.20 12.36 11.50
C GLN A 561 -12.89 11.90 12.92
N ASN A 562 -13.82 12.07 13.85
CA ASN A 562 -13.64 11.57 15.21
C ASN A 562 -13.88 10.06 15.30
N MET A 563 -12.98 9.35 15.99
CA MET A 563 -13.22 7.99 16.44
C MET A 563 -14.11 7.99 17.70
N PRO A 564 -15.04 7.03 17.83
CA PRO A 564 -15.89 6.92 19.02
C PRO A 564 -15.09 6.44 20.23
N ASP A 565 -15.55 6.84 21.42
CA ASP A 565 -15.00 6.34 22.68
C ASP A 565 -15.10 4.81 22.77
N ARG A 566 -14.08 4.22 23.42
CA ARG A 566 -14.05 2.78 23.69
C ARG A 566 -15.16 2.38 24.68
N PRO A 567 -15.70 1.15 24.59
CA PRO A 567 -16.63 0.63 25.59
C PRO A 567 -16.09 0.75 27.03
N ALA A 568 -16.96 1.11 27.98
CA ALA A 568 -16.54 1.42 29.35
C ALA A 568 -15.90 0.24 30.10
N ASP A 569 -16.28 -0.99 29.76
CA ASP A 569 -15.67 -2.22 30.28
C ASP A 569 -14.25 -2.44 29.75
N VAL A 570 -14.01 -2.10 28.48
CA VAL A 570 -12.68 -2.11 27.86
C VAL A 570 -11.79 -1.07 28.51
N VAL A 571 -12.29 0.17 28.65
CA VAL A 571 -11.56 1.26 29.34
C VAL A 571 -11.20 0.84 30.76
N ALA A 572 -12.17 0.35 31.55
CA ALA A 572 -11.91 -0.08 32.93
C ALA A 572 -10.88 -1.21 33.02
N CYS A 573 -10.87 -2.13 32.05
CA CYS A 573 -9.87 -3.20 32.00
C CYS A 573 -8.48 -2.68 31.68
N MET A 574 -8.35 -1.77 30.71
CA MET A 574 -7.06 -1.21 30.31
C MET A 574 -6.51 -0.23 31.34
N GLU A 575 -7.37 0.55 32.01
CA GLU A 575 -6.99 1.34 33.19
C GLU A 575 -6.47 0.45 34.32
N ALA A 576 -7.10 -0.70 34.57
CA ALA A 576 -6.60 -1.66 35.53
C ALA A 576 -5.25 -2.26 35.10
N ASN A 577 -5.07 -2.58 33.82
CA ASN A 577 -3.79 -3.04 33.29
C ASN A 577 -2.69 -1.98 33.48
N GLN A 578 -2.97 -0.74 33.10
CA GLN A 578 -2.07 0.40 33.27
C GLN A 578 -1.71 0.62 34.75
N ALA A 579 -2.67 0.57 35.66
CA ALA A 579 -2.42 0.70 37.09
C ALA A 579 -1.53 -0.42 37.66
N ILE A 580 -1.62 -1.65 37.12
CA ILE A 580 -0.73 -2.74 37.50
C ILE A 580 0.70 -2.47 37.00
N ARG A 581 0.85 -1.99 35.75
CA ARG A 581 2.16 -1.63 35.18
C ARG A 581 2.82 -0.51 35.97
N GLU A 582 2.06 0.53 36.32
CA GLU A 582 2.53 1.62 37.18
C GLU A 582 2.86 1.15 38.59
N ALA A 583 2.10 0.21 39.16
CA ALA A 583 2.42 -0.33 40.48
C ALA A 583 3.67 -1.23 40.48
N TYR A 584 4.02 -1.81 39.34
CA TYR A 584 5.18 -2.70 39.20
C TYR A 584 6.45 -1.92 38.83
N TRP A 585 6.37 -1.02 37.84
CA TRP A 585 7.50 -0.27 37.28
C TRP A 585 7.59 1.18 37.76
N GLY A 586 6.50 1.73 38.31
CA GLY A 586 6.49 3.09 38.81
C GLY A 586 7.21 3.17 40.14
N ASP A 587 8.24 4.01 40.19
CA ASP A 587 8.92 4.43 41.41
C ASP A 587 8.02 5.25 42.36
#